data_AF-A0A919HR51-F1
#
_entry.id   AF-A0A919HR51-F1
#
_cell.length_a   1.000
_cell.length_b   1.000
_cell.length_c   1.000
_cell.angle_alpha   90.00
_cell.angle_beta   90.00
_cell.angle_gamma   90.00
#
_symmetry.space_group_name_H-M   'P 1'
#
loop_
_entity.id
_entity.type
_entity.pdbx_description
1 polymer ?
#
loop_
_entity_poly.entity_id
_entity_poly.type
_entity_poly.pdbx_seq_one_letter_code
_entity_poly.pdbx_strand_id
1 'polypeptide(L)'
;MALGVVWTGGAWFTGKQLEGRIADMVQQANAQLRSAPESGLELSYQDYQRGLFSSHLQLVVKPIAGQANGWLAAGQSVVLDEVVDHGPFPLASLKAFNLAPAMASVHTTLVKNDASQALFEIAKGDTPFTVDTRIAYSGDSQSAIVLNALDYAKGDEKVTFSGGQFQLDADRDGKNISLKGRRQRADRCAQ
;
A
#
# COMPACT_ATOMS: atom_id res chain seq x y z
N MET A 1 15.95 -12.28 -29.28
CA MET A 1 14.61 -12.87 -29.55
C MET A 1 14.15 -13.80 -28.43
N ALA A 2 14.90 -14.86 -28.06
CA ALA A 2 14.50 -15.79 -26.99
C ALA A 2 14.27 -15.12 -25.62
N LEU A 3 15.13 -14.18 -25.22
CA LEU A 3 14.99 -13.46 -23.94
C LEU A 3 13.69 -12.64 -23.85
N GLY A 4 13.26 -12.00 -24.95
CA GLY A 4 12.02 -11.21 -24.98
C GLY A 4 10.75 -12.07 -24.91
N VAL A 5 10.77 -13.26 -25.52
CA VAL A 5 9.66 -14.23 -25.46
C VAL A 5 9.55 -14.85 -24.06
N VAL A 6 10.68 -15.26 -23.46
CA VAL A 6 10.72 -15.82 -22.09
C VAL A 6 10.23 -14.79 -21.07
N TRP A 7 10.67 -13.53 -21.22
CA TRP A 7 10.24 -12.43 -20.35
C TRP A 7 8.74 -12.17 -20.40
N THR A 8 8.20 -12.06 -21.62
CA THR A 8 6.78 -11.77 -21.85
C THR A 8 5.89 -12.92 -21.37
N GLY A 9 6.29 -14.16 -21.63
CA GLY A 9 5.58 -15.34 -21.13
C GLY A 9 5.59 -15.43 -19.60
N GLY A 10 6.73 -15.13 -18.97
CA GLY A 10 6.86 -15.09 -17.51
C GLY A 10 5.95 -14.04 -16.87
N ALA A 11 5.92 -12.83 -17.42
CA ALA A 11 5.07 -11.75 -16.92
C ALA A 11 3.58 -12.06 -17.05
N TRP A 12 3.15 -12.59 -18.20
CA TRP A 12 1.75 -13.02 -18.36
C TRP A 12 1.36 -14.12 -17.37
N PHE A 13 2.24 -15.10 -17.16
CA PHE A 13 2.00 -16.21 -16.24
C PHE A 13 1.87 -15.74 -14.78
N THR A 14 2.77 -14.86 -14.31
CA THR A 14 2.69 -14.31 -12.95
C THR A 14 1.45 -13.42 -12.77
N GLY A 15 1.08 -12.62 -13.77
CA GLY A 15 -0.16 -11.83 -13.73
C GLY A 15 -1.41 -12.70 -13.62
N LYS A 16 -1.43 -13.83 -14.32
CA LYS A 16 -2.54 -14.80 -14.22
C LYS A 16 -2.59 -15.51 -12.87
N GLN A 17 -1.43 -15.78 -12.25
CA GLN A 17 -1.40 -16.29 -10.89
C GLN A 17 -1.94 -15.28 -9.87
N LEU A 18 -1.57 -14.00 -10.01
CA LEU A 18 -2.09 -12.93 -9.15
C LEU A 18 -3.62 -12.83 -9.26
N GLU A 19 -4.14 -12.79 -10.48
CA GLU A 19 -5.58 -12.78 -10.76
C GLU A 19 -6.31 -13.94 -10.07
N GLY A 20 -5.74 -15.15 -10.10
CA GLY A 20 -6.33 -16.33 -9.48
C GLY A 20 -6.17 -16.41 -7.95
N ARG A 21 -5.28 -15.61 -7.33
CA ARG A 21 -4.93 -15.71 -5.89
C ARG A 21 -5.30 -14.48 -5.07
N ILE A 22 -5.63 -13.35 -5.70
CA ILE A 22 -5.94 -12.09 -5.00
C ILE A 22 -7.03 -12.25 -3.93
N ALA A 23 -8.09 -13.02 -4.23
CA ALA A 23 -9.15 -13.30 -3.26
C ALA A 23 -8.62 -14.06 -2.03
N ASP A 24 -7.80 -15.09 -2.24
CA ASP A 24 -7.19 -15.87 -1.15
C ASP A 24 -6.23 -15.00 -0.33
N MET A 25 -5.46 -14.12 -0.98
CA MET A 25 -4.55 -13.20 -0.31
C MET A 25 -5.31 -12.21 0.60
N VAL A 26 -6.40 -11.64 0.11
CA VAL A 26 -7.27 -10.74 0.90
C VAL A 26 -7.94 -11.50 2.05
N GLN A 27 -8.34 -12.76 1.84
CA GLN A 27 -8.87 -13.60 2.92
C GLN A 27 -7.82 -13.89 4.00
N GLN A 28 -6.58 -14.19 3.59
CA GLN A 28 -5.46 -14.40 4.52
C GLN A 28 -5.13 -13.13 5.31
N ALA A 29 -5.07 -11.97 4.66
CA ALA A 29 -4.88 -10.69 5.32
C ALA A 29 -5.99 -10.42 6.35
N ASN A 30 -7.25 -10.66 5.98
CA ASN A 30 -8.37 -10.56 6.94
C ASN A 30 -8.28 -11.56 8.09
N ALA A 31 -7.76 -12.77 7.86
CA ALA A 31 -7.54 -13.73 8.95
C ALA A 31 -6.49 -13.21 9.94
N GLN A 32 -5.44 -12.55 9.45
CA GLN A 32 -4.45 -11.88 10.30
C GLN A 32 -5.05 -10.66 11.02
N LEU A 33 -5.84 -9.80 10.35
CA LEU A 33 -6.51 -8.67 11.01
C LEU A 33 -7.44 -9.12 12.15
N ARG A 34 -8.09 -10.28 12.02
CA ARG A 34 -8.91 -10.86 13.10
C ARG A 34 -8.12 -11.33 14.31
N SER A 35 -6.80 -11.52 14.19
CA SER A 35 -5.93 -11.77 15.36
C SER A 35 -5.71 -10.52 16.22
N ALA A 36 -5.99 -9.33 15.67
CA ALA A 36 -6.02 -8.03 16.33
C ALA A 36 -7.45 -7.41 16.22
N PRO A 37 -8.45 -8.06 16.87
CA PRO A 37 -9.87 -7.74 16.68
C PRO A 37 -10.26 -6.33 17.16
N GLU A 38 -9.41 -5.68 17.97
CA GLU A 38 -9.59 -4.29 18.40
C GLU A 38 -9.65 -3.29 17.24
N SER A 39 -9.15 -3.65 16.06
CA SER A 39 -9.22 -2.80 14.88
C SER A 39 -10.66 -2.66 14.35
N GLY A 40 -11.51 -3.69 14.43
CA GLY A 40 -12.87 -3.66 13.89
C GLY A 40 -12.94 -3.35 12.39
N LEU A 41 -11.89 -3.67 11.62
CA LEU A 41 -11.76 -3.39 10.19
C LEU A 41 -11.76 -4.69 9.37
N GLU A 42 -12.28 -4.60 8.15
CA GLU A 42 -12.11 -5.61 7.11
C GLU A 42 -11.53 -5.02 5.83
N LEU A 43 -10.79 -5.86 5.12
CA LEU A 43 -10.16 -5.57 3.85
C LEU A 43 -10.92 -6.26 2.71
N SER A 44 -11.18 -5.55 1.63
CA SER A 44 -11.65 -6.10 0.37
C SER A 44 -10.87 -5.51 -0.81
N TYR A 45 -11.15 -5.95 -2.02
CA TYR A 45 -10.59 -5.35 -3.23
C TYR A 45 -11.67 -5.12 -4.28
N GLN A 46 -11.44 -4.18 -5.20
CA GLN A 46 -12.33 -3.87 -6.32
C GLN A 46 -11.52 -3.42 -7.55
N ASP A 47 -12.23 -3.24 -8.67
CA ASP A 47 -11.70 -2.66 -9.92
C ASP A 47 -10.43 -3.33 -10.45
N TYR A 48 -10.31 -4.65 -10.27
CA TYR A 48 -9.14 -5.41 -10.72
C TYR A 48 -9.03 -5.41 -12.24
N GLN A 49 -7.90 -4.96 -12.76
CA GLN A 49 -7.56 -4.94 -14.18
C GLN A 49 -6.20 -5.57 -14.41
N ARG A 50 -6.15 -6.68 -15.14
CA ARG A 50 -4.88 -7.36 -15.47
C ARG A 50 -4.31 -6.85 -16.79
N GLY A 51 -3.07 -6.36 -16.73
CA GLY A 51 -2.23 -6.10 -17.89
C GLY A 51 -1.23 -7.23 -18.16
N LEU A 52 -0.26 -6.96 -19.05
CA LEU A 52 0.76 -7.93 -19.44
C LEU A 52 1.94 -7.97 -18.45
N PHE A 53 2.34 -6.81 -17.93
CA PHE A 53 3.45 -6.65 -16.98
C PHE A 53 3.01 -6.10 -15.62
N SER A 54 1.79 -5.59 -15.54
CA SER A 54 1.25 -5.01 -14.33
C SER A 54 -0.24 -5.28 -14.23
N SER A 55 -0.75 -5.38 -13.01
CA SER A 55 -2.17 -5.30 -12.70
C SER A 55 -2.46 -4.02 -11.95
N HIS A 56 -3.70 -3.55 -12.04
CA HIS A 56 -4.24 -2.46 -11.24
C HIS A 56 -5.41 -2.97 -10.42
N LEU A 57 -5.56 -2.49 -9.19
CA LEU A 57 -6.69 -2.79 -8.31
C LEU A 57 -6.83 -1.68 -7.27
N GLN A 58 -7.97 -1.67 -6.59
CA GLN A 58 -8.14 -0.89 -5.38
C GLN A 58 -8.36 -1.81 -4.19
N LEU A 59 -7.60 -1.59 -3.12
CA LEU A 59 -7.89 -2.16 -1.81
C LEU A 59 -8.84 -1.24 -1.04
N VAL A 60 -9.84 -1.83 -0.41
CA VAL A 60 -10.89 -1.11 0.31
C VAL A 60 -10.90 -1.58 1.75
N VAL A 61 -10.58 -0.67 2.66
CA VAL A 61 -10.61 -0.90 4.11
C VAL A 61 -11.86 -0.25 4.67
N LYS A 62 -12.69 -1.01 5.37
CA LYS A 62 -13.94 -0.50 5.95
C LYS A 62 -14.21 -1.12 7.32
N PRO A 63 -15.05 -0.49 8.17
CA PRO A 63 -15.50 -1.10 9.41
C PRO A 63 -16.25 -2.42 9.18
N ILE A 64 -16.04 -3.39 10.05
CA ILE A 64 -16.85 -4.60 10.11
C ILE A 64 -18.27 -4.22 10.53
N ALA A 65 -19.27 -4.69 9.78
CA ALA A 65 -20.67 -4.39 10.08
C ALA A 65 -21.05 -4.76 11.53
N GLY A 66 -21.66 -3.81 12.23
CA GLY A 66 -22.08 -3.99 13.63
C GLY A 66 -20.96 -3.83 14.67
N GLN A 67 -19.71 -3.55 14.26
CA GLN A 67 -18.64 -3.18 15.17
C GLN A 67 -18.39 -1.67 15.12
N ALA A 68 -18.26 -1.06 16.31
CA ALA A 68 -17.87 0.33 16.40
C ALA A 68 -16.39 0.47 16.05
N ASN A 69 -16.06 1.41 15.15
CA ASN A 69 -14.69 1.77 14.84
C ASN A 69 -14.47 3.25 15.17
N GLY A 70 -13.38 3.57 15.87
CA GLY A 70 -13.07 4.94 16.31
C GLY A 70 -12.47 5.84 15.23
N TRP A 71 -12.12 5.28 14.06
CA TRP A 71 -11.42 5.98 12.98
C TRP A 71 -12.27 6.15 11.71
N LEU A 72 -13.21 5.24 11.45
CA LEU A 72 -14.09 5.24 10.28
C LEU A 72 -15.55 5.05 10.70
N ALA A 73 -16.44 5.91 10.22
CA ALA A 73 -17.87 5.76 10.45
C ALA A 73 -18.45 4.61 9.62
N ALA A 74 -19.61 4.08 10.04
CA ALA A 74 -20.32 3.06 9.28
C ALA A 74 -20.64 3.57 7.86
N GLY A 75 -20.32 2.76 6.84
CA GLY A 75 -20.50 3.12 5.42
C GLY A 75 -19.33 3.90 4.82
N GLN A 76 -18.36 4.39 5.61
CA GLN A 76 -17.12 4.94 5.09
C GLN A 76 -16.10 3.84 4.80
N SER A 77 -15.22 4.12 3.84
CA SER A 77 -14.07 3.28 3.53
C SER A 77 -12.85 4.13 3.23
N VAL A 78 -11.68 3.61 3.57
CA VAL A 78 -10.41 4.07 3.02
C VAL A 78 -10.11 3.22 1.80
N VAL A 79 -9.71 3.87 0.70
CA VAL A 79 -9.39 3.18 -0.54
C VAL A 79 -7.93 3.45 -0.88
N LEU A 80 -7.19 2.38 -1.15
CA LEU A 80 -5.80 2.41 -1.59
C LEU A 80 -5.75 1.96 -3.04
N ASP A 81 -5.09 2.76 -3.89
CA ASP A 81 -4.86 2.44 -5.28
C ASP A 81 -3.54 1.68 -5.40
N GLU A 82 -3.58 0.51 -6.04
CA GLU A 82 -2.45 -0.40 -6.14
C GLU A 82 -2.07 -0.65 -7.60
N VAL A 83 -0.83 -0.37 -7.94
CA VAL A 83 -0.21 -0.82 -9.21
C VAL A 83 0.76 -1.94 -8.90
N VAL A 84 0.46 -3.15 -9.37
CA VAL A 84 1.25 -4.37 -9.10
C VAL A 84 2.01 -4.77 -10.36
N ASP A 85 3.29 -4.41 -10.45
CA ASP A 85 4.21 -4.93 -11.47
C ASP A 85 4.57 -6.39 -11.17
N HIS A 86 4.48 -7.24 -12.19
CA HIS A 86 4.72 -8.67 -12.11
C HIS A 86 5.56 -9.18 -13.28
N GLY A 87 6.20 -10.33 -13.07
CA GLY A 87 7.09 -10.98 -14.03
C GLY A 87 8.40 -11.37 -13.36
N PRO A 88 9.33 -12.01 -14.07
CA PRO A 88 10.59 -12.48 -13.48
C PRO A 88 11.41 -11.32 -12.87
N PHE A 89 11.21 -10.10 -13.38
CA PHE A 89 11.72 -8.86 -12.80
C PHE A 89 10.68 -7.75 -12.98
N PRO A 90 10.07 -7.24 -11.91
CA PRO A 90 9.11 -6.14 -11.97
C PRO A 90 9.72 -4.89 -12.63
N LEU A 91 9.00 -4.26 -13.57
CA LEU A 91 9.53 -3.14 -14.34
C LEU A 91 9.88 -1.93 -13.45
N ALA A 92 9.08 -1.65 -12.42
CA ALA A 92 9.40 -0.62 -11.43
C ALA A 92 10.74 -0.87 -10.72
N SER A 93 11.05 -2.12 -10.37
CA SER A 93 12.35 -2.47 -9.77
C SER A 93 13.50 -2.21 -10.74
N LEU A 94 13.34 -2.51 -12.04
CA LEU A 94 14.38 -2.24 -13.05
C LEU A 94 14.61 -0.74 -13.25
N LYS A 95 13.55 0.07 -13.26
CA LYS A 95 13.65 1.54 -13.35
C LYS A 95 14.40 2.13 -12.15
N ALA A 96 14.27 1.50 -10.99
CA ALA A 96 15.01 1.83 -9.78
C ALA A 96 16.42 1.18 -9.70
N PHE A 97 16.92 0.60 -10.80
CA PHE A 97 18.20 -0.12 -10.88
C PHE A 97 18.32 -1.31 -9.92
N ASN A 98 17.21 -1.86 -9.43
CA ASN A 98 17.16 -3.06 -8.63
C ASN A 98 16.92 -4.28 -9.53
N LEU A 99 18.01 -5.01 -9.82
CA LEU A 99 18.02 -6.16 -10.72
C LEU A 99 17.76 -7.50 -10.02
N ALA A 100 17.46 -7.50 -8.72
CA ALA A 100 17.14 -8.74 -8.03
C ALA A 100 15.79 -9.30 -8.58
N PRO A 101 15.63 -10.62 -8.74
CA PRO A 101 14.33 -11.23 -9.04
C PRO A 101 13.34 -11.02 -7.89
N ALA A 102 12.09 -10.70 -8.22
CA ALA A 102 10.99 -10.59 -7.27
C ALA A 102 9.71 -11.14 -7.90
N MET A 103 8.80 -11.60 -7.05
CA MET A 103 7.48 -12.02 -7.47
C MET A 103 6.66 -10.81 -7.96
N ALA A 104 6.72 -9.70 -7.22
CA ALA A 104 6.00 -8.48 -7.54
C ALA A 104 6.67 -7.23 -6.96
N SER A 105 6.37 -6.09 -7.56
CA SER A 105 6.54 -4.75 -6.98
C SER A 105 5.18 -4.09 -6.95
N VAL A 106 4.83 -3.45 -5.85
CA VAL A 106 3.53 -2.81 -5.63
C VAL A 106 3.77 -1.34 -5.32
N HIS A 107 3.10 -0.46 -6.04
CA HIS A 107 3.04 0.97 -5.74
C HIS A 107 1.65 1.30 -5.21
N THR A 108 1.60 1.76 -3.96
CA THR A 108 0.37 2.07 -3.24
C THR A 108 0.25 3.59 -3.06
N THR A 109 -0.94 4.12 -3.36
CA THR A 109 -1.32 5.50 -3.04
C THR A 109 -2.70 5.55 -2.38
N LEU A 110 -3.00 6.64 -1.68
CA LEU A 110 -4.33 6.86 -1.11
C LEU A 110 -5.27 7.39 -2.19
N VAL A 111 -6.48 6.86 -2.27
CA VAL A 111 -7.54 7.43 -3.13
C VAL A 111 -8.31 8.49 -2.35
N LYS A 112 -8.47 9.67 -2.94
CA LYS A 112 -9.28 10.74 -2.38
C LYS A 112 -10.76 10.36 -2.43
N ASN A 113 -11.38 10.27 -1.26
CA ASN A 113 -12.80 10.01 -1.06
C ASN A 113 -13.27 10.67 0.25
N ASP A 114 -14.54 10.49 0.62
CA ASP A 114 -15.15 11.13 1.79
C ASP A 114 -14.37 10.86 3.10
N ALA A 115 -13.81 9.66 3.27
CA ALA A 115 -13.06 9.29 4.48
C ALA A 115 -11.65 9.90 4.53
N SER A 116 -11.02 10.12 3.37
CA SER A 116 -9.65 10.64 3.25
C SER A 116 -9.58 12.13 2.91
N GLN A 117 -10.71 12.77 2.63
CA GLN A 117 -10.77 14.15 2.14
C GLN A 117 -10.01 15.13 3.04
N ALA A 118 -10.22 15.08 4.36
CA ALA A 118 -9.54 15.96 5.30
C ALA A 118 -8.01 15.80 5.24
N LEU A 119 -7.51 14.58 5.02
CA LEU A 119 -6.08 14.33 4.90
C LEU A 119 -5.52 14.91 3.59
N PHE A 120 -6.27 14.79 2.48
CA PHE A 120 -5.91 15.44 1.22
C PHE A 120 -5.93 16.97 1.31
N GLU A 121 -6.83 17.56 2.08
CA GLU A 121 -6.86 19.01 2.31
C GLU A 121 -5.60 19.49 3.05
N ILE A 122 -5.17 18.74 4.08
CA ILE A 122 -3.92 18.99 4.82
C ILE A 122 -2.69 18.78 3.91
N ALA A 123 -2.75 17.79 3.02
CA ALA A 123 -1.72 17.53 2.01
C ALA A 123 -1.80 18.46 0.79
N LYS A 124 -2.65 19.51 0.82
CA LYS A 124 -2.85 20.48 -0.27
C LYS A 124 -3.19 19.84 -1.62
N GLY A 125 -3.88 18.70 -1.59
CA GLY A 125 -4.32 17.95 -2.76
C GLY A 125 -3.35 16.86 -3.22
N ASP A 126 -2.11 16.81 -2.69
CA ASP A 126 -1.16 15.74 -3.00
C ASP A 126 -1.47 14.47 -2.20
N THR A 127 -0.90 13.33 -2.62
CA THR A 127 -0.98 12.10 -1.83
C THR A 127 -0.26 12.30 -0.50
N PRO A 128 -0.87 11.97 0.65
CA PRO A 128 -0.24 12.16 1.96
C PRO A 128 0.91 11.17 2.21
N PHE A 129 0.92 10.04 1.51
CA PHE A 129 1.99 9.06 1.54
C PHE A 129 2.05 8.24 0.26
N THR A 130 3.16 7.55 0.07
CA THR A 130 3.30 6.46 -0.90
C THR A 130 3.92 5.26 -0.21
N VAL A 131 3.59 4.05 -0.70
CA VAL A 131 4.24 2.82 -0.27
C VAL A 131 4.70 2.04 -1.49
N ASP A 132 6.00 1.78 -1.56
CA ASP A 132 6.59 0.92 -2.58
C ASP A 132 7.00 -0.40 -1.93
N THR A 133 6.23 -1.46 -2.19
CA THR A 133 6.45 -2.79 -1.63
C THR A 133 7.05 -3.73 -2.66
N ARG A 134 8.15 -4.39 -2.31
CA ARG A 134 8.76 -5.45 -3.09
C ARG A 134 8.53 -6.78 -2.41
N ILE A 135 8.03 -7.77 -3.15
CA ILE A 135 7.74 -9.12 -2.64
C ILE A 135 8.67 -10.11 -3.33
N ALA A 136 9.51 -10.78 -2.53
CA ALA A 136 10.42 -11.82 -3.01
C ALA A 136 9.66 -13.12 -3.34
N TYR A 137 10.30 -14.02 -4.09
CA TYR A 137 9.73 -15.36 -4.34
C TYR A 137 9.65 -16.24 -3.08
N SER A 138 10.43 -15.93 -2.04
CA SER A 138 10.27 -16.54 -0.71
C SER A 138 8.94 -16.13 -0.05
N GLY A 139 8.33 -15.03 -0.51
CA GLY A 139 7.18 -14.39 0.12
C GLY A 139 7.56 -13.30 1.11
N ASP A 140 8.85 -13.11 1.42
CA ASP A 140 9.31 -11.99 2.22
C ASP A 140 9.05 -10.67 1.48
N SER A 141 8.71 -9.63 2.23
CA SER A 141 8.38 -8.33 1.70
C SER A 141 9.19 -7.22 2.36
N GLN A 142 9.51 -6.21 1.56
CA GLN A 142 10.12 -4.97 2.02
C GLN A 142 9.33 -3.81 1.43
N SER A 143 8.82 -2.94 2.30
CA SER A 143 8.05 -1.76 1.93
C SER A 143 8.81 -0.49 2.30
N ALA A 144 9.04 0.37 1.33
CA ALA A 144 9.49 1.75 1.56
C ALA A 144 8.26 2.65 1.67
N ILE A 145 8.09 3.29 2.81
CA ILE A 145 6.96 4.17 3.11
C ILE A 145 7.49 5.60 3.16
N VAL A 146 6.94 6.47 2.32
CA VAL A 146 7.22 7.90 2.32
C VAL A 146 5.99 8.63 2.82
N LEU A 147 6.12 9.35 3.93
CA LEU A 147 5.10 10.28 4.40
C LEU A 147 5.48 11.68 3.90
N ASN A 148 4.59 12.30 3.13
CA ASN A 148 4.81 13.64 2.63
C ASN A 148 4.58 14.68 3.74
N ALA A 149 5.09 15.89 3.50
CA ALA A 149 4.87 16.99 4.42
C ALA A 149 3.38 17.36 4.48
N LEU A 150 2.90 17.66 5.68
CA LEU A 150 1.50 17.95 5.96
C LEU A 150 1.42 19.27 6.72
N ASP A 151 0.56 20.18 6.26
CA ASP A 151 0.35 21.48 6.87
C ASP A 151 -1.09 21.58 7.37
N TYR A 152 -1.28 21.40 8.67
CA TYR A 152 -2.58 21.57 9.29
C TYR A 152 -2.73 23.00 9.80
N ALA A 153 -3.82 23.67 9.40
CA ALA A 153 -4.20 24.97 9.90
C ALA A 153 -5.71 25.01 10.19
N LYS A 154 -6.09 25.23 11.45
CA LYS A 154 -7.50 25.44 11.83
C LYS A 154 -7.59 26.53 12.89
N GLY A 155 -8.19 27.67 12.53
CA GLY A 155 -8.16 28.86 13.38
C GLY A 155 -6.72 29.31 13.63
N ASP A 156 -6.34 29.47 14.90
CA ASP A 156 -4.99 29.85 15.30
C ASP A 156 -4.02 28.67 15.44
N GLU A 157 -4.51 27.43 15.37
CA GLU A 157 -3.67 26.23 15.47
C GLU A 157 -3.02 25.94 14.11
N LYS A 158 -1.68 26.02 14.09
CA LYS A 158 -0.85 25.62 12.94
C LYS A 158 0.14 24.55 13.36
N VAL A 159 0.09 23.41 12.70
CA VAL A 159 1.03 22.30 12.89
C VAL A 159 1.59 21.93 11.53
N THR A 160 2.90 21.97 11.40
CA THR A 160 3.59 21.48 10.21
C THR A 160 4.30 20.17 10.56
N PHE A 161 4.09 19.17 9.72
CA PHE A 161 4.80 17.92 9.76
C PHE A 161 5.70 17.85 8.53
N SER A 162 7.01 17.75 8.72
CA SER A 162 7.97 17.80 7.61
C SER A 162 8.06 16.49 6.81
N GLY A 163 7.25 15.47 7.14
CA GLY A 163 7.29 14.17 6.50
C GLY A 163 8.20 13.15 7.19
N GLY A 164 8.41 12.01 6.53
CA GLY A 164 9.23 10.93 7.07
C GLY A 164 9.44 9.79 6.09
N GLN A 165 10.49 9.01 6.31
CA GLN A 165 10.78 7.82 5.51
C GLN A 165 10.95 6.62 6.43
N PHE A 166 10.24 5.55 6.12
CA PHE A 166 10.24 4.31 6.87
C PHE A 166 10.44 3.12 5.94
N GLN A 167 11.02 2.07 6.49
CA GLN A 167 11.15 0.78 5.86
C GLN A 167 10.54 -0.28 6.76
N LEU A 168 9.58 -1.01 6.23
CA LEU A 168 8.95 -2.15 6.86
C LEU A 168 9.45 -3.42 6.17
N ASP A 169 10.03 -4.35 6.94
CA ASP A 169 10.38 -5.68 6.47
C ASP A 169 9.43 -6.68 7.15
N ALA A 170 8.86 -7.61 6.39
CA ALA A 170 7.99 -8.67 6.90
C ALA A 170 8.29 -10.01 6.22
N ASP A 171 8.37 -11.10 6.99
CA ASP A 171 8.44 -12.44 6.43
C ASP A 171 7.10 -12.89 5.81
N ARG A 172 7.14 -13.97 5.03
CA ARG A 172 5.96 -14.54 4.36
C ARG A 172 4.77 -14.81 5.29
N ASP A 173 5.03 -15.18 6.54
CA ASP A 173 4.00 -15.58 7.50
C ASP A 173 3.49 -14.40 8.34
N GLY A 174 4.10 -13.21 8.22
CA GLY A 174 3.83 -12.05 9.06
C GLY A 174 4.29 -12.21 10.51
N LYS A 175 5.19 -13.16 10.80
CA LYS A 175 5.65 -13.46 12.17
C LYS A 175 6.84 -12.60 12.58
N ASN A 176 7.76 -12.36 11.65
CA ASN A 176 8.87 -11.46 11.85
C ASN A 176 8.61 -10.17 11.08
N ILE A 177 8.35 -9.10 11.83
CA ILE A 177 8.09 -7.76 11.30
C ILE A 177 9.10 -6.79 11.91
N SER A 178 9.77 -5.98 11.09
CA SER A 178 10.67 -4.93 11.56
C SER A 178 10.34 -3.61 10.88
N LEU A 179 10.29 -2.52 11.65
CA LEU A 179 10.07 -1.17 11.15
C LEU A 179 11.27 -0.30 11.52
N LYS A 180 11.90 0.31 10.51
CA LYS A 180 13.01 1.26 10.67
C LYS A 180 12.62 2.57 10.01
N GLY A 181 13.16 3.70 10.47
CA GLY A 181 12.88 4.96 9.77
C GLY A 181 13.47 6.18 10.44
N ARG A 182 13.40 7.29 9.70
CA ARG A 182 13.69 8.64 10.20
C ARG A 182 12.46 9.52 10.01
N ARG A 183 11.99 10.11 11.11
CA ARG A 183 11.03 11.21 11.07
C ARG A 183 11.75 12.51 10.78
N GLN A 184 11.21 13.32 9.88
CA GLN A 184 11.59 14.72 9.77
C GLN A 184 10.73 15.50 10.78
N ARG A 185 11.24 16.62 11.32
CA ARG A 185 10.68 17.27 12.52
C ARG A 185 9.21 17.67 12.34
N ALA A 186 8.47 17.67 13.45
CA ALA A 186 7.17 18.32 13.57
C ALA A 186 7.37 19.58 14.41
N ASP A 187 7.13 20.74 13.81
CA ASP A 187 7.30 22.02 14.48
C ASP A 187 5.91 22.63 14.72
N ARG A 188 5.66 23.06 15.96
CA ARG A 188 4.47 23.86 16.30
C ARG A 188 4.86 25.33 16.21
N CYS A 189 4.20 26.09 15.34
CA CYS A 189 4.31 27.54 15.40
C CYS A 189 3.36 28.05 16.49
N ALA A 190 3.91 28.43 17.64
CA ALA A 190 3.19 29.29 18.58
C ALA A 190 3.11 30.70 17.98
N GLN A 191 1.91 31.26 17.91
CA GLN A 191 1.72 32.71 17.73
C GLN A 191 1.82 33.39 19.09
#